data_AF-A0A355UJX1-F1
#
_entry.id   AF-A0A355UJX1-F1
#
_cell.length_a   1.000
_cell.length_b   1.000
_cell.length_c   1.000
_cell.angle_alpha   90.00
_cell.angle_beta   90.00
_cell.angle_gamma   90.00
#
_symmetry.space_group_name_H-M   'P 1'
#
loop_
_entity.id
_entity.type
_entity.pdbx_description
1 polymer ?
#
loop_
_entity_poly.entity_id
_entity_poly.type
_entity_poly.pdbx_seq_one_letter_code
_entity_poly.pdbx_strand_id
1 'polypeptide(L)'
;MTPGLSGIGSVIFRDEEFYVSQSKDPVEFSKQYIQPHKGELEKWYFNNRSLYVDFMIIFLTVWVIIFPKSDLVYKVFPSLPQLNKEIFKGE
;
A
#
# COMPACT_ATOMS: atom_id res chain seq x y z
N MET A 1 13.46 10.02 -1.27
CA MET A 1 13.23 9.94 0.18
C MET A 1 13.94 8.69 0.67
N THR A 2 14.63 8.74 1.81
CA THR A 2 15.21 7.55 2.43
C THR A 2 14.08 6.55 2.68
N PRO A 3 14.16 5.29 2.20
CA PRO A 3 13.08 4.34 2.39
C PRO A 3 12.88 4.09 3.88
N GLY A 4 11.83 4.67 4.44
CA GLY A 4 11.43 4.49 5.82
C GLY A 4 10.67 3.18 5.97
N LEU A 5 11.02 2.40 7.00
CA LEU A 5 10.54 1.04 7.26
C LEU A 5 9.01 0.89 7.40
N SER A 6 8.23 1.98 7.50
CA SER A 6 6.77 1.95 7.66
C SER A 6 6.08 3.23 7.14
N GLY A 7 5.74 3.27 5.85
CA GLY A 7 4.86 4.29 5.29
C GLY A 7 3.48 3.72 4.97
N ILE A 8 2.52 4.55 4.55
CA ILE A 8 1.21 4.09 4.05
C ILE A 8 1.36 3.07 2.91
N GLY A 9 2.45 3.15 2.13
CA GLY A 9 2.85 2.13 1.16
C GLY A 9 3.03 0.74 1.77
N SER A 10 3.69 0.60 2.92
CA SER A 10 3.89 -0.68 3.61
C SER A 10 2.57 -1.28 4.11
N VAL A 11 1.59 -0.45 4.45
CA VAL A 11 0.26 -0.91 4.87
C VAL A 11 -0.53 -1.46 3.67
N ILE A 12 -0.52 -0.77 2.53
CA ILE A 12 -1.21 -1.18 1.31
C ILE A 12 -0.55 -2.39 0.65
N PHE A 13 0.78 -2.40 0.61
CA PHE A 13 1.60 -3.42 -0.05
C PHE A 13 2.13 -4.48 0.92
N ARG A 14 1.44 -4.72 2.04
CA ARG A 14 1.86 -5.73 3.03
C ARG A 14 2.11 -7.11 2.40
N ASP A 15 1.24 -7.52 1.50
CA ASP A 15 1.30 -8.83 0.83
C ASP A 15 1.92 -8.75 -0.58
N GLU A 16 2.68 -7.69 -0.88
CA GLU A 16 3.30 -7.47 -2.20
C GLU A 16 4.17 -8.65 -2.66
N GLU A 17 4.99 -9.21 -1.78
CA GLU A 17 5.85 -10.35 -2.11
C GLU A 17 5.04 -11.58 -2.56
N PHE A 18 3.83 -11.76 -2.02
CA PHE A 18 2.93 -12.83 -2.45
C PHE A 18 2.47 -12.62 -3.91
N TYR A 19 2.09 -11.40 -4.28
CA TYR A 19 1.66 -11.12 -5.65
C TYR A 19 2.82 -11.15 -6.66
N VAL A 20 3.97 -10.61 -6.26
CA VAL A 20 5.18 -10.57 -7.08
C VAL A 20 5.70 -11.99 -7.35
N SER A 21 5.69 -12.87 -6.34
CA SER A 21 6.12 -14.28 -6.49
C SER A 21 5.22 -15.12 -7.38
N GLN A 22 3.94 -14.73 -7.54
CA GLN A 22 2.98 -15.38 -8.43
C GLN A 22 3.07 -14.89 -9.88
N SER A 23 3.80 -13.79 -10.14
CA SER A 23 3.95 -13.23 -11.48
C SER A 23 5.03 -13.94 -12.28
N LYS A 24 4.83 -14.08 -13.60
CA LYS A 24 5.81 -14.69 -14.52
C LYS A 24 7.11 -13.90 -14.62
N ASP A 25 7.03 -12.57 -14.49
CA ASP A 25 8.17 -11.66 -14.46
C ASP A 25 8.03 -10.69 -13.28
N PRO A 26 8.59 -11.05 -12.10
CA PRO A 26 8.57 -10.24 -10.89
C PRO A 26 9.09 -8.82 -11.06
N VAL A 27 10.12 -8.64 -11.89
CA VAL A 27 10.80 -7.35 -12.05
C VAL A 27 9.93 -6.42 -12.88
N GLU A 28 9.40 -6.92 -13.99
CA GLU A 28 8.53 -6.13 -14.86
C GLU A 28 7.19 -5.83 -14.18
N PHE A 29 6.60 -6.80 -13.48
CA PHE A 29 5.37 -6.59 -12.70
C PHE A 29 5.55 -5.49 -11.63
N SER A 30 6.67 -5.51 -10.90
CA SER A 30 6.96 -4.47 -9.92
C SER A 30 7.13 -3.09 -10.54
N LYS A 31 7.83 -2.99 -11.68
CA LYS A 31 8.01 -1.72 -12.40
C LYS A 31 6.70 -1.16 -12.96
N GLN A 32 5.84 -2.01 -13.51
CA GLN A 32 4.61 -1.57 -14.17
C GLN A 32 3.49 -1.22 -13.17
N TYR A 33 3.33 -2.01 -12.11
CA TYR A 33 2.13 -1.93 -11.27
C TYR A 33 2.42 -1.45 -9.84
N ILE A 34 3.57 -1.79 -9.28
CA ILE A 34 3.87 -1.49 -7.87
C ILE A 34 4.55 -0.14 -7.73
N GLN A 35 5.64 0.12 -8.47
CA GLN A 35 6.41 1.36 -8.34
C GLN A 35 5.58 2.63 -8.60
N PRO A 36 4.72 2.70 -9.65
CA PRO A 36 3.90 3.88 -9.89
C PRO A 36 2.93 4.13 -8.74
N HIS A 37 2.23 3.09 -8.26
CA HIS A 37 1.30 3.23 -7.14
C HIS A 37 2.00 3.58 -5.83
N LYS A 38 3.19 3.02 -5.54
CA LYS A 38 4.00 3.46 -4.39
C LYS A 38 4.32 4.96 -4.48
N GLY A 39 4.65 5.45 -5.66
CA GLY A 39 4.87 6.88 -5.89
C GLY A 39 3.62 7.75 -5.65
N GLU A 40 2.43 7.27 -6.00
CA GLU A 40 1.16 7.96 -5.71
C GLU A 40 0.87 8.00 -4.21
N LEU A 41 1.11 6.90 -3.50
CA LEU A 41 0.94 6.82 -2.04
C LEU A 41 1.91 7.75 -1.30
N GLU A 42 3.16 7.86 -1.76
CA GLU A 42 4.14 8.81 -1.23
C GLU A 42 3.68 10.27 -1.43
N LYS A 43 3.21 10.62 -2.64
CA LYS A 43 2.66 11.95 -2.93
C LYS A 43 1.44 12.25 -2.07
N TRP A 44 0.54 11.28 -1.92
CA TRP A 44 -0.64 11.42 -1.06
C TRP A 44 -0.22 11.68 0.38
N TYR A 45 0.70 10.90 0.92
CA TYR A 45 1.19 11.08 2.29
C TYR A 45 1.84 12.46 2.46
N PHE A 46 2.69 12.88 1.52
CA PHE A 46 3.32 14.21 1.57
C PHE A 46 2.28 15.33 1.64
N ASN A 47 1.19 15.23 0.87
CA ASN A 47 0.11 16.22 0.84
C ASN A 47 -0.83 16.17 2.05
N ASN A 48 -0.96 15.01 2.72
CA ASN A 48 -1.91 14.79 3.81
C ASN A 48 -1.23 14.61 5.19
N ARG A 49 0.10 14.77 5.26
CA ARG A 49 0.89 14.54 6.48
C ARG A 49 0.34 15.35 7.66
N SER A 50 0.02 14.66 8.73
CA SER A 50 -0.46 15.25 9.99
C SER A 50 -0.31 14.22 11.11
N LEU A 51 -0.29 14.68 12.36
CA LEU A 51 -0.23 13.79 13.52
C LEU A 51 -1.34 12.73 13.53
N TYR A 52 -2.53 13.10 13.05
CA TYR A 52 -3.65 12.17 12.90
C TYR A 52 -3.34 11.07 11.87
N VAL A 53 -2.83 11.44 10.69
CA VAL A 53 -2.46 10.49 9.64
C VAL A 53 -1.37 9.55 10.13
N ASP A 54 -0.34 10.06 10.80
CA ASP A 54 0.77 9.24 11.32
C ASP A 54 0.27 8.23 12.36
N PHE A 55 -0.55 8.69 13.31
CA PHE A 55 -1.14 7.82 14.33
C PHE A 55 -2.06 6.75 13.71
N MET A 56 -2.87 7.12 12.72
CA MET A 56 -3.73 6.19 12.00
C MET A 56 -2.94 5.18 11.17
N ILE A 57 -1.81 5.56 10.55
CA ILE A 57 -0.93 4.62 9.83
C ILE A 57 -0.39 3.55 10.80
N ILE A 58 0.04 3.94 12.00
CA ILE A 58 0.51 3.00 13.03
C ILE A 58 -0.62 2.04 13.44
N PHE A 59 -1.80 2.58 13.75
CA PHE A 59 -2.98 1.77 14.09
C PHE A 59 -3.34 0.80 12.97
N LEU A 60 -3.41 1.29 11.73
CA LEU A 60 -3.76 0.49 10.56
C LEU A 60 -2.70 -0.57 10.25
N THR A 61 -1.42 -0.31 10.54
CA THR A 61 -0.34 -1.31 10.40
C THR A 61 -0.62 -2.53 11.27
N VAL A 62 -0.99 -2.32 12.55
CA VAL A 62 -1.40 -3.43 13.43
C VAL A 62 -2.71 -4.04 12.96
N TRP A 63 -3.66 -3.22 12.52
CA TRP A 63 -4.98 -3.67 12.08
C TRP A 63 -4.90 -4.64 10.90
N VAL A 64 -4.14 -4.29 9.85
CA VAL A 64 -4.00 -5.16 8.67
C VAL A 64 -3.30 -6.47 9.02
N ILE A 65 -2.43 -6.49 10.03
CA ILE A 65 -1.82 -7.72 10.53
C ILE A 65 -2.87 -8.71 11.04
N ILE A 66 -3.84 -8.21 11.82
CA ILE A 66 -4.93 -9.01 12.39
C ILE A 66 -6.01 -9.30 11.33
N PHE A 67 -6.33 -8.34 10.46
CA PHE A 67 -7.37 -8.42 9.45
C PHE A 67 -6.83 -8.08 8.04
N PRO A 68 -6.12 -9.00 7.36
CA PRO A 68 -5.43 -8.72 6.09
C PRO A 68 -6.37 -8.34 4.95
N LYS A 69 -7.62 -8.80 4.98
CA LYS A 69 -8.63 -8.51 3.93
C LYS A 69 -9.45 -7.25 4.21
N SER A 70 -9.07 -6.46 5.23
CA SER A 70 -9.83 -5.30 5.67
C SER A 70 -9.60 -4.09 4.76
N ASP A 71 -10.68 -3.53 4.23
CA ASP A 71 -10.67 -2.25 3.48
C ASP A 71 -10.71 -1.02 4.39
N LEU A 72 -10.48 -1.18 5.70
CA LEU A 72 -10.51 -0.09 6.68
C LEU A 72 -9.57 1.07 6.31
N VAL A 73 -8.42 0.78 5.69
CA VAL A 73 -7.47 1.81 5.25
C VAL A 73 -8.14 2.82 4.31
N TYR A 74 -8.92 2.35 3.34
CA TYR A 74 -9.65 3.21 2.39
C TYR A 74 -10.87 3.90 3.01
N LYS A 75 -11.40 3.39 4.13
CA LYS A 75 -12.46 4.05 4.89
C LYS A 75 -11.90 5.19 5.75
N VAL A 76 -10.74 5.00 6.36
CA VAL A 76 -10.04 6.01 7.17
C VAL A 76 -9.43 7.09 6.29
N PHE A 77 -8.93 6.71 5.11
CA PHE A 77 -8.34 7.62 4.13
C PHE A 77 -9.07 7.53 2.77
N PRO A 78 -10.25 8.16 2.62
CA PRO A 78 -11.04 8.08 1.38
C PRO A 78 -10.35 8.66 0.14
N SER A 79 -9.43 9.62 0.33
CA SER A 79 -8.65 10.25 -0.75
C SER A 79 -7.41 9.45 -1.13
N LEU A 80 -7.14 8.32 -0.48
CA LEU A 80 -5.98 7.49 -0.76
C LEU A 80 -6.11 6.85 -2.15
N PRO A 81 -5.04 6.84 -2.97
CA PRO A 81 -5.01 6.12 -4.24
C PRO A 81 -5.45 4.67 -4.08
N GLN A 82 -6.49 4.28 -4.82
CA GLN A 82 -7.03 2.93 -4.75
C GLN A 82 -6.17 1.98 -5.59
N LEU A 83 -5.82 0.85 -4.98
CA LEU A 83 -5.13 -0.21 -5.69
C LEU A 83 -6.16 -0.96 -6.55
N ASN A 84 -5.91 -1.09 -7.85
CA ASN A 84 -6.73 -1.96 -8.68
C ASN A 84 -6.46 -3.43 -8.35
N LYS A 85 -7.29 -4.01 -7.48
CA LYS A 85 -7.19 -5.41 -7.02
C LYS A 85 -7.37 -6.44 -8.14
N GLU A 86 -7.91 -6.06 -9.30
CA GLU A 86 -8.06 -6.97 -10.44
C GLU A 86 -6.70 -7.36 -11.03
N ILE A 87 -5.71 -6.47 -10.96
CA ILE A 87 -4.34 -6.72 -11.43
C ILE A 87 -3.61 -7.75 -10.54
N PHE A 88 -4.03 -7.86 -9.28
CA PHE A 88 -3.40 -8.71 -8.25
C PHE A 88 -4.18 -10.00 -7.98
N LYS A 89 -5.36 -10.17 -8.57
CA LYS A 89 -6.00 -11.48 -8.66
C LYS A 89 -5.30 -12.24 -9.79
N GLY A 90 -4.44 -13.18 -9.42
CA GLY A 90 -3.90 -14.15 -10.38
C GLY A 90 -5.04 -14.76 -11.19
N GLU A 91 -4.79 -14.95 -12.49
CA GLU A 91 -5.63 -15.77 -13.37
C GLU A 91 -5.94 -17.14 -12.74
#